data_AF-A0A737ITW4-F1
#
_entry.id   AF-A0A737ITW4-F1
#
_cell.length_a   1.000
_cell.length_b   1.000
_cell.length_c   1.000
_cell.angle_alpha   90.00
_cell.angle_beta   90.00
_cell.angle_gamma   90.00
#
_symmetry.space_group_name_H-M   'P 1'
#
loop_
_entity.id
_entity.type
_entity.pdbx_description
1 polymer ?
#
loop_
_entity_poly.entity_id
_entity_poly.type
_entity_poly.pdbx_seq_one_letter_code
_entity_poly.pdbx_strand_id
1 'polypeptide(L)'
;MKIPAFISWLLIIVGAAIYIIGLWYACPLLNGKGYFLGVLMTGMFVTYVYLREEMRERLDARFTSVCQMVMLVTVGLLVVGVWNAPLLPVERVVYLVAFFICLLGQFLLLCSSKNRKTELIEK
;
A
#
# COMPACT_ATOMS: atom_id res chain seq x y z
N MET A 1 13.90 -1.58 -17.79
CA MET A 1 13.05 -0.38 -17.99
C MET A 1 13.22 0.50 -16.76
N LYS A 2 13.91 1.65 -16.86
CA LYS A 2 14.13 2.56 -15.72
C LYS A 2 12.83 3.33 -15.49
N ILE A 3 12.01 2.95 -14.50
CA ILE A 3 10.83 3.74 -14.16
C ILE A 3 11.31 4.99 -13.40
N PRO A 4 11.07 6.21 -13.91
CA PRO A 4 11.45 7.43 -13.20
C PRO A 4 10.71 7.50 -11.87
N ALA A 5 11.42 7.91 -10.81
CA ALA A 5 10.84 8.03 -9.46
C ALA A 5 9.57 8.90 -9.42
N PHE A 6 9.42 9.82 -10.38
CA PHE A 6 8.22 10.62 -10.57
C PHE A 6 6.97 9.80 -10.90
N ILE A 7 7.10 8.74 -11.70
CA ILE A 7 5.98 7.83 -12.02
C ILE A 7 5.56 7.03 -10.79
N SER A 8 6.52 6.55 -9.99
CA SER A 8 6.19 5.83 -8.74
C SER A 8 5.49 6.74 -7.73
N TRP A 9 5.92 8.00 -7.62
CA TRP A 9 5.27 8.99 -6.76
C TRP A 9 3.85 9.32 -7.23
N LEU A 10 3.65 9.48 -8.54
CA LEU A 10 2.33 9.62 -9.14
C LEU A 10 1.44 8.41 -8.86
N LEU A 11 1.97 7.18 -8.93
CA LEU A 11 1.20 5.96 -8.62
C LEU A 11 0.69 5.96 -7.18
N ILE A 12 1.51 6.41 -6.22
CA ILE A 12 1.12 6.50 -4.81
C ILE A 12 0.00 7.53 -4.65
N ILE A 13 0.16 8.72 -5.22
CA ILE A 13 -0.84 9.80 -5.15
C ILE A 13 -2.15 9.37 -5.80
N VAL A 14 -2.09 8.77 -7.00
CA VAL A 14 -3.25 8.30 -7.73
C VAL A 14 -3.94 7.16 -6.96
N GLY A 15 -3.20 6.19 -6.42
CA GLY A 15 -3.75 5.13 -5.60
C GLY A 15 -4.47 5.67 -4.35
N ALA A 16 -3.85 6.63 -3.65
CA ALA A 16 -4.46 7.28 -2.49
C ALA A 16 -5.71 8.10 -2.87
N ALA A 17 -5.67 8.84 -3.98
CA ALA A 17 -6.80 9.62 -4.47
C ALA A 17 -7.99 8.73 -4.85
N ILE A 18 -7.76 7.65 -5.61
CA ILE A 18 -8.80 6.67 -5.98
C ILE A 18 -9.41 6.06 -4.72
N TYR A 19 -8.58 5.72 -3.72
CA TYR A 19 -9.06 5.16 -2.46
C TYR A 19 -9.95 6.14 -1.67
N ILE A 20 -9.54 7.42 -1.58
CA ILE A 20 -10.30 8.47 -0.89
C ILE A 20 -11.61 8.78 -1.62
N ILE A 21 -11.59 8.86 -2.95
CA ILE A 21 -12.77 9.08 -3.78
C ILE A 21 -13.75 7.91 -3.65
N GLY A 22 -13.25 6.66 -3.72
CA GLY A 22 -14.06 5.47 -3.50
C GLY A 22 -14.69 5.46 -2.10
N LEU A 23 -13.95 5.89 -1.08
CA LEU A 23 -14.46 6.02 0.28
C LEU A 23 -15.55 7.09 0.44
N TRP A 24 -15.45 8.16 -0.34
CA TRP A 24 -16.41 9.26 -0.34
C TRP A 24 -17.77 8.83 -0.90
N TYR A 25 -17.75 7.97 -1.92
CA TYR A 25 -18.95 7.48 -2.60
C TYR A 25 -19.61 6.31 -1.86
N ALA A 26 -18.81 5.41 -1.29
CA ALA A 26 -19.28 4.13 -0.78
C ALA A 26 -19.94 4.14 0.61
N CYS A 27 -19.75 5.19 1.42
CA CYS A 27 -20.22 5.18 2.82
C CYS A 27 -20.83 6.52 3.25
N PRO A 28 -22.10 6.57 3.69
CA PRO A 28 -22.65 7.71 4.42
C PRO A 28 -22.26 7.70 5.92
N LEU A 29 -21.87 6.54 6.48
CA LEU A 29 -21.58 6.38 7.91
C LEU A 29 -20.10 6.69 8.23
N LEU A 30 -19.86 7.66 9.10
CA LEU A 30 -18.51 8.15 9.44
C LEU A 30 -17.61 7.08 10.08
N ASN A 31 -18.20 6.16 10.85
CA ASN A 31 -17.46 5.10 11.56
C ASN A 31 -16.83 4.08 10.59
N GLY A 32 -17.52 3.78 9.48
CA GLY A 32 -16.99 2.88 8.44
C GLY A 32 -15.82 3.48 7.67
N LYS A 33 -15.84 4.81 7.43
CA LYS A 33 -14.75 5.51 6.75
C LYS A 33 -13.43 5.40 7.52
N GLY A 34 -13.48 5.51 8.85
CA GLY A 34 -12.31 5.40 9.72
C GLY A 34 -11.65 4.02 9.67
N TYR A 35 -12.44 2.95 9.69
CA TYR A 35 -11.93 1.57 9.59
C TYR A 35 -11.07 1.37 8.34
N PHE A 36 -11.67 1.76 7.23
CA PHE A 36 -11.14 1.63 5.88
C PHE A 36 -9.88 2.48 5.64
N LEU A 37 -9.88 3.72 6.14
CA LEU A 37 -8.70 4.57 6.13
C LEU A 37 -7.59 4.05 7.06
N GLY A 38 -7.96 3.44 8.19
CA GLY A 38 -7.03 2.77 9.10
C GLY A 38 -6.33 1.60 8.42
N VAL A 39 -7.06 0.71 7.75
CA VAL A 39 -6.49 -0.43 7.01
C VAL A 39 -5.51 0.03 5.92
N LEU A 40 -5.83 1.11 5.20
CA LEU A 40 -4.91 1.71 4.22
C LEU A 40 -3.59 2.12 4.90
N MET A 41 -3.70 2.91 5.97
CA MET A 41 -2.55 3.49 6.66
C MET A 41 -1.68 2.40 7.27
N THR A 42 -2.28 1.38 7.89
CA THR A 42 -1.55 0.23 8.43
C THR A 42 -0.85 -0.55 7.32
N GLY A 43 -1.53 -0.80 6.19
CA GLY A 43 -0.94 -1.51 5.06
C GLY A 43 0.23 -0.75 4.41
N MET A 44 0.08 0.56 4.27
CA MET A 44 1.17 1.42 3.79
C MET A 44 2.35 1.42 4.74
N PHE A 45 2.10 1.57 6.04
CA PHE A 45 3.15 1.62 7.06
C PHE A 45 3.94 0.31 7.13
N VAL A 46 3.25 -0.83 7.17
CA VAL A 46 3.88 -2.16 7.22
C VAL A 46 4.73 -2.41 5.99
N THR A 47 4.21 -2.08 4.80
CA THR A 47 4.94 -2.23 3.53
C THR A 47 6.16 -1.30 3.47
N TYR A 48 6.03 -0.06 3.92
CA TYR A 48 7.14 0.88 3.97
C TYR A 48 8.26 0.42 4.91
N VAL A 49 7.90 -0.07 6.10
CA VAL A 49 8.87 -0.62 7.07
C VAL A 49 9.55 -1.87 6.49
N TYR A 50 8.79 -2.79 5.91
CA TYR A 50 9.32 -3.99 5.24
C TYR A 50 10.38 -3.62 4.20
N LEU A 51 10.04 -2.75 3.27
CA LEU A 51 10.96 -2.35 2.21
C LEU A 51 12.15 -1.54 2.73
N ARG A 52 11.99 -0.74 3.78
CA ARG A 52 13.11 -0.02 4.39
C ARG A 52 14.15 -0.96 4.98
N GLU A 53 13.71 -2.02 5.66
CA GLU A 53 14.61 -3.03 6.22
C GLU A 53 15.26 -3.86 5.12
N GLU A 54 14.52 -4.20 4.06
CA GLU A 54 15.07 -4.83 2.85
C GLU A 54 16.16 -3.98 2.20
N MET A 55 15.96 -2.67 2.11
CA MET A 55 16.94 -1.73 1.59
C MET A 55 18.19 -1.58 2.47
N ARG A 56 18.07 -1.84 3.78
CA ARG A 56 19.19 -1.81 4.72
C ARG A 56 19.94 -3.14 4.80
N GLU A 57 19.52 -4.15 4.02
CA GLU A 57 20.05 -5.53 4.07
C GLU A 57 20.02 -6.12 5.51
N ARG A 58 19.16 -5.58 6.37
CA ARG A 58 18.97 -6.00 7.76
C ARG A 58 17.85 -7.03 7.88
N LEU A 59 17.80 -7.91 6.89
CA LEU A 59 16.74 -8.89 6.69
C LEU A 59 16.90 -10.07 7.66
N ASP A 60 16.58 -9.82 8.93
CA ASP A 60 16.38 -10.88 9.90
C ASP A 60 15.11 -11.67 9.56
N ALA A 61 15.23 -12.98 9.32
CA ALA A 61 14.11 -13.84 8.94
C ALA A 61 12.90 -13.75 9.92
N ARG A 62 13.18 -13.48 11.20
CA ARG A 62 12.14 -13.26 12.22
C ARG A 62 11.35 -11.96 11.94
N PHE A 63 12.01 -10.87 11.57
CA PHE A 63 11.34 -9.60 11.24
C PHE A 63 10.50 -9.71 9.97
N THR A 64 11.01 -10.39 8.94
CA THR A 64 10.25 -10.69 7.71
C THR A 64 8.97 -11.45 8.01
N SER A 65 9.04 -12.48 8.86
CA SER A 65 7.86 -13.27 9.24
C SER A 65 6.81 -12.44 9.98
N VAL A 66 7.23 -11.56 10.90
CA VAL A 66 6.31 -10.66 11.62
C VAL A 66 5.65 -9.67 10.66
N CYS A 67 6.43 -9.07 9.76
CA CYS A 67 5.90 -8.12 8.79
C CYS A 67 4.90 -8.79 7.83
N GLN A 68 5.20 -10.01 7.38
CA GLN A 68 4.29 -10.82 6.56
C GLN A 68 2.99 -11.16 7.31
N MET A 69 3.06 -11.48 8.60
CA MET A 69 1.86 -11.69 9.43
C MET A 69 1.01 -10.43 9.53
N VAL A 70 1.61 -9.26 9.78
CA VAL A 70 0.85 -8.00 9.85
C VAL A 70 0.26 -7.63 8.48
N MET A 71 0.98 -7.92 7.39
CA MET A 71 0.46 -7.73 6.03
C MET A 71 -0.75 -8.64 5.77
N LEU A 72 -0.69 -9.91 6.15
CA LEU A 72 -1.81 -10.85 6.05
C LEU A 72 -3.01 -10.39 6.88
N VAL A 73 -2.79 -9.92 8.11
CA VAL A 73 -3.86 -9.37 8.95
C VAL A 73 -4.49 -8.14 8.32
N THR A 74 -3.68 -7.25 7.74
CA THR A 74 -4.18 -6.04 7.06
C THR A 74 -5.03 -6.39 5.84
N VAL A 75 -4.58 -7.33 5.01
CA VAL A 75 -5.36 -7.83 3.86
C VAL A 75 -6.64 -8.54 4.32
N GLY A 76 -6.56 -9.34 5.40
CA GLY A 76 -7.72 -9.99 6.00
C GLY A 76 -8.76 -8.99 6.48
N LEU A 77 -8.34 -7.94 7.19
CA LEU A 77 -9.22 -6.84 7.64
C LEU A 77 -9.84 -6.10 6.44
N LEU A 78 -9.08 -5.88 5.37
CA LEU A 78 -9.60 -5.29 4.13
C LEU A 78 -10.73 -6.14 3.53
N VAL A 79 -10.50 -7.45 3.39
CA VAL A 79 -11.49 -8.40 2.84
C VAL A 79 -12.73 -8.48 3.72
N VAL A 80 -12.58 -8.59 5.04
CA VAL A 80 -13.70 -8.63 5.98
C VAL A 80 -14.49 -7.32 5.95
N GLY A 81 -13.82 -6.17 5.87
CA GLY A 81 -14.47 -4.87 5.75
C GLY A 81 -15.30 -4.74 4.48
N VAL A 82 -14.74 -5.19 3.35
CA VAL A 82 -15.41 -5.20 2.04
C VAL A 82 -16.58 -6.20 1.99
N TRP A 83 -16.47 -7.33 2.70
CA TRP A 83 -17.53 -8.33 2.76
C TRP A 83 -18.71 -7.88 3.63
N ASN A 84 -18.41 -7.25 4.77
CA ASN A 84 -19.42 -6.83 5.75
C ASN A 84 -20.13 -5.52 5.36
N ALA A 85 -19.48 -4.66 4.58
CA ALA A 85 -20.05 -3.37 4.23
C ALA A 85 -21.03 -3.50 3.03
N PRO A 86 -22.20 -2.84 3.07
CA PRO A 86 -23.22 -2.91 2.03
C PRO A 86 -22.87 -2.04 0.81
N LEU A 87 -21.67 -2.23 0.24
CA LEU A 87 -21.22 -1.55 -0.98
C LEU A 87 -21.73 -2.27 -2.23
N LEU A 88 -21.83 -1.56 -3.36
CA LEU A 88 -21.99 -2.24 -4.64
C LEU A 88 -20.74 -3.08 -4.94
N PRO A 89 -20.91 -4.27 -5.57
CA PRO A 89 -19.79 -5.17 -5.87
C PRO A 89 -18.70 -4.52 -6.73
N VAL A 90 -19.04 -3.54 -7.58
CA VAL A 90 -18.07 -2.78 -8.38
C VAL A 90 -17.19 -1.86 -7.52
N GLU A 91 -17.77 -1.18 -6.53
CA GLU A 91 -17.04 -0.27 -5.64
C GLU A 91 -16.10 -1.02 -4.69
N ARG A 92 -16.51 -2.23 -4.28
CA ARG A 92 -15.69 -3.17 -3.50
C ARG A 92 -14.38 -3.51 -4.19
N VAL A 93 -14.43 -3.78 -5.50
CA VAL A 93 -13.24 -4.13 -6.29
C VAL A 93 -12.35 -2.92 -6.52
N VAL A 94 -12.94 -1.74 -6.81
CA VAL A 94 -12.17 -0.49 -6.96
C VAL A 94 -11.33 -0.21 -5.71
N TYR A 95 -11.88 -0.48 -4.54
CA TYR A 95 -11.20 -0.29 -3.27
C TYR A 95 -9.99 -1.22 -3.07
N LEU A 96 -10.16 -2.52 -3.36
CA LEU A 96 -9.09 -3.50 -3.35
C LEU A 96 -8.00 -3.12 -4.35
N VAL A 97 -8.38 -2.79 -5.59
CA VAL A 97 -7.45 -2.41 -6.65
C VAL A 97 -6.66 -1.14 -6.28
N ALA A 98 -7.32 -0.13 -5.71
CA ALA A 98 -6.65 1.08 -5.25
C ALA A 98 -5.62 0.81 -4.14
N PHE A 99 -5.95 -0.07 -3.19
CA PHE A 99 -5.02 -0.53 -2.16
C PHE A 99 -3.77 -1.19 -2.79
N PHE A 100 -3.95 -2.12 -3.72
CA PHE A 100 -2.84 -2.79 -4.41
C PHE A 100 -1.99 -1.82 -5.24
N ILE A 101 -2.61 -0.88 -5.98
CA ILE A 101 -1.89 0.15 -6.74
C ILE A 101 -1.00 0.98 -5.83
N CYS A 102 -1.48 1.33 -4.64
CA CYS A 102 -0.68 2.14 -3.71
C CYS A 102 0.50 1.35 -3.12
N LEU A 103 0.30 0.05 -2.80
CA LEU A 103 1.39 -0.84 -2.39
C LEU A 103 2.45 -1.01 -3.50
N LEU A 104 2.02 -1.24 -4.74
CA LEU A 104 2.90 -1.36 -5.89
C LEU A 104 3.67 -0.06 -6.15
N GLY A 105 3.02 1.10 -6.01
CA GLY A 105 3.65 2.41 -6.12
C GLY A 105 4.79 2.61 -5.12
N GLN A 106 4.58 2.23 -3.86
CA GLN A 106 5.64 2.27 -2.83
C GLN A 106 6.79 1.32 -3.16
N PHE A 107 6.47 0.09 -3.57
CA PHE A 107 7.48 -0.89 -3.95
C PHE A 107 8.38 -0.36 -5.08
N LEU A 108 7.77 0.14 -6.16
CA LEU A 108 8.47 0.74 -7.28
C LEU A 108 9.30 1.96 -6.87
N LEU A 109 8.79 2.82 -5.99
CA LEU A 109 9.49 4.04 -5.55
C LEU A 109 10.78 3.70 -4.81
N LEU A 110 10.72 2.72 -3.91
CA LEU A 110 11.87 2.26 -3.14
C LEU A 110 12.90 1.55 -4.03
N CYS A 111 12.47 0.65 -4.93
CA CYS A 111 13.38 0.05 -5.92
C CYS A 111 14.06 1.09 -6.83
N SER A 112 13.33 2.10 -7.28
CA SER A 112 13.88 3.22 -8.08
C SER A 112 14.92 4.01 -7.29
N SER A 113 14.70 4.21 -5.98
CA SER A 113 15.66 4.85 -5.08
C SER A 113 16.94 4.03 -4.91
N LYS A 114 16.84 2.69 -4.79
CA LYS A 114 17.99 1.78 -4.70
C LYS A 114 18.89 1.89 -5.91
N ASN A 115 18.31 1.75 -7.11
CA ASN A 115 19.07 1.78 -8.36
C ASN A 115 19.84 3.09 -8.52
N ARG A 116 19.23 4.22 -8.15
CA ARG A 116 19.89 5.52 -8.19
C ARG A 116 21.10 5.61 -7.26
N LYS A 117 21.04 5.00 -6.07
CA LYS A 117 22.18 4.98 -5.14
C LYS A 117 23.34 4.15 -5.70
N THR A 118 23.06 3.01 -6.32
CA THR A 118 24.09 2.17 -6.94
C THR A 118 24.81 2.89 -8.09
N GLU A 119 24.07 3.58 -8.96
CA GLU A 119 24.66 4.37 -10.06
C GLU A 119 25.54 5.55 -9.59
N LEU A 120 25.35 6.05 -8.36
CA LEU A 120 26.21 7.11 -7.79
C LEU A 120 27.47 6.59 -7.10
N ILE A 121 27.51 5.32 -6.70
CA ILE A 121 28.68 4.71 -6.06
C ILE A 121 29.67 4.22 -7.13
N GLU A 122 29.19 3.91 -8.33
CA GLU A 122 30.01 3.43 -9.46
C GLU A 122 30.69 4.55 -10.27
N LYS A 123 30.42 5.83 -9.95
CA LYS A 123 30.91 6.99 -10.70
C LYS A 123 31.95 7.80 -9.92
#